data_AF-A0A947XBJ4-F1
#
_entry.id   AF-A0A947XBJ4-F1
#
_cell.length_a   1.000
_cell.length_b   1.000
_cell.length_c   1.000
_cell.angle_alpha   90.00
_cell.angle_beta   90.00
_cell.angle_gamma   90.00
#
_symmetry.space_group_name_H-M   'P 1'
#
loop_
_entity.id
_entity.type
_entity.pdbx_description
1 polymer ?
#
loop_
_entity_poly.entity_id
_entity_poly.type
_entity_poly.pdbx_seq_one_letter_code
_entity_poly.pdbx_strand_id
1 'polypeptide(L)'
;MKQSEKSRRLGLDKLAFLILFLLGLLLAKFMISFRSDFKLSEPVKLKGTGLEVSIPAGDNWKQISNGFKYEKNEFRFACLMQISRDSAITLQWRYFLLPAEKPAPQRLQDKALAVQGIVEFTESNRFGDLEFDYAKIDSNQITLFYGTTALPDGRILTLEVGHKGRGVELAEKIFKALLASAKYQKDNPLAKGAEFLKNFKNSYPASLPPDSYQNYYRIKDTRGSTIGFMANSVKCPENPNKNSLFSSAELLFLNTRLNSYAEMLLFHSDISLTKFDWSIKQSNFLTNREQPIFIQLDSDSFTVNKQSKAESFAFTDTMLPETFFDIAVAAFLKSSFDTVMLDFVLSDGRIAPAIISKSNMPPASVPLAKFAASVELFGTNTIYQKNYFDGEGRMLLAEVQSSFSYKIERVAKADILADFPQWLEKIQQMEQYKPQKAPGQKPPANDEQEL
;
A
#
# COMPACT_ATOMS: atom_id res chain seq x y z
N MET A 1 -64.87 50.86 -32.17
CA MET A 1 -63.42 51.05 -31.90
C MET A 1 -62.95 50.59 -30.49
N LYS A 2 -63.72 50.75 -29.40
CA LYS A 2 -63.28 50.37 -28.02
C LYS A 2 -63.03 48.86 -27.74
N GLN A 3 -63.60 47.93 -28.52
CA GLN A 3 -63.36 46.48 -28.31
C GLN A 3 -62.01 45.98 -28.88
N SER A 4 -61.49 46.63 -29.92
CA SER A 4 -60.21 46.27 -30.56
C SER A 4 -58.99 46.62 -29.69
N GLU A 5 -59.07 47.71 -28.92
CA GLU A 5 -58.04 48.08 -27.95
C GLU A 5 -57.98 47.12 -26.76
N LYS A 6 -59.14 46.59 -26.33
CA LYS A 6 -59.25 45.67 -25.21
C LYS A 6 -58.66 44.29 -25.54
N SER A 7 -58.85 43.79 -26.77
CA SER A 7 -58.22 42.53 -27.21
C SER A 7 -56.73 42.68 -27.48
N ARG A 8 -56.27 43.84 -27.99
CA ARG A 8 -54.84 44.16 -28.13
C ARG A 8 -54.12 44.25 -26.79
N ARG A 9 -54.73 44.88 -25.77
CA ARG A 9 -54.17 44.93 -24.41
C ARG A 9 -54.09 43.56 -23.76
N LEU A 10 -55.13 42.73 -23.89
CA LEU A 10 -55.13 41.34 -23.40
C LEU A 10 -54.08 40.45 -24.09
N GLY A 11 -53.75 40.71 -25.37
CA GLY A 11 -52.67 40.02 -26.08
C GLY A 11 -51.28 40.45 -25.62
N LEU A 12 -51.08 41.74 -25.34
CA LEU A 12 -49.84 42.30 -24.80
C LEU A 12 -49.54 41.82 -23.38
N ASP A 13 -50.56 41.74 -22.52
CA ASP A 13 -50.39 41.24 -21.15
C ASP A 13 -49.98 39.75 -21.16
N LYS A 14 -50.58 38.93 -22.02
CA LYS A 14 -50.21 37.51 -22.19
C LYS A 14 -48.78 37.36 -22.74
N LEU A 15 -48.38 38.21 -23.69
CA LEU A 15 -47.02 38.24 -24.21
C LEU A 15 -46.01 38.64 -23.12
N ALA A 16 -46.33 39.64 -22.30
CA ALA A 16 -45.50 40.07 -21.18
C ALA A 16 -45.34 38.95 -20.13
N PHE A 17 -46.42 38.25 -19.77
CA PHE A 17 -46.35 37.09 -18.87
C PHE A 17 -45.53 35.94 -19.45
N LEU A 18 -45.62 35.68 -20.77
CA LEU A 18 -44.82 34.66 -21.44
C LEU A 18 -43.32 35.02 -21.40
N ILE A 19 -42.98 36.29 -21.69
CA ILE A 19 -41.60 36.78 -21.61
C ILE A 19 -41.08 36.66 -20.17
N LEU A 20 -41.87 37.05 -19.17
CA LEU A 20 -41.49 36.95 -17.75
C LEU A 20 -41.30 35.50 -17.31
N PHE A 21 -42.15 34.58 -17.79
CA PHE A 21 -42.01 33.15 -17.55
C PHE A 21 -40.73 32.57 -18.19
N LEU A 22 -40.43 32.93 -19.44
CA LEU A 22 -39.20 32.55 -20.12
C LEU A 22 -37.95 33.10 -19.40
N LEU A 23 -38.03 34.33 -18.89
CA LEU A 23 -36.95 34.95 -18.11
C LEU A 23 -36.74 34.22 -16.77
N GLY A 24 -37.83 33.84 -16.10
CA GLY A 24 -37.79 33.01 -14.90
C GLY A 24 -37.16 31.64 -15.16
N LEU A 25 -37.51 30.98 -16.28
CA LEU A 25 -36.89 29.72 -16.70
C LEU A 25 -35.40 29.88 -17.01
N LEU A 26 -35.00 30.97 -17.67
CA LEU A 26 -33.59 31.28 -17.94
C LEU A 26 -32.80 31.51 -16.65
N LEU A 27 -33.34 32.27 -15.70
CA LEU A 27 -32.72 32.48 -14.38
C LEU A 27 -32.63 31.19 -13.58
N ALA A 28 -33.67 30.35 -13.61
CA ALA A 28 -33.66 29.03 -12.98
C ALA A 28 -32.59 28.11 -13.63
N LYS A 29 -32.53 28.07 -14.97
CA LYS A 29 -31.50 27.33 -15.70
C LYS A 29 -30.10 27.85 -15.39
N PHE A 30 -29.92 29.17 -15.30
CA PHE A 30 -28.64 29.79 -14.96
C PHE A 30 -28.24 29.44 -13.52
N MET A 31 -29.15 29.51 -12.56
CA MET A 31 -28.89 29.10 -11.18
C MET A 31 -28.57 27.60 -11.07
N ILE A 32 -29.30 26.74 -11.79
CA ILE A 32 -29.04 25.29 -11.83
C ILE A 32 -27.67 25.03 -12.46
N SER A 33 -27.34 25.70 -13.56
CA SER A 33 -26.03 25.58 -14.22
C SER A 33 -24.92 26.04 -13.28
N PHE A 34 -25.07 27.17 -12.60
CA PHE A 34 -24.07 27.71 -11.67
C PHE A 34 -23.89 26.82 -10.43
N ARG A 35 -24.95 26.12 -9.99
CA ARG A 35 -24.91 25.17 -8.87
C ARG A 35 -24.47 23.75 -9.25
N SER A 36 -24.57 23.38 -10.53
CA SER A 36 -24.21 22.03 -11.05
C SER A 36 -22.90 22.01 -11.83
N ASP A 37 -22.27 23.18 -11.99
CA ASP A 37 -20.92 23.29 -12.49
C ASP A 37 -19.95 22.93 -11.36
N PHE A 38 -19.12 21.93 -11.60
CA PHE A 38 -18.07 21.53 -10.68
C PHE A 38 -16.77 21.48 -11.45
N LYS A 39 -15.69 21.85 -10.77
CA LYS A 39 -14.34 21.74 -11.33
C LYS A 39 -13.68 20.52 -10.72
N LEU A 40 -12.93 19.81 -11.54
CA LEU A 40 -12.02 18.80 -11.03
C LEU A 40 -10.74 19.47 -10.55
N SER A 41 -10.11 18.89 -9.54
CA SER A 41 -8.75 19.23 -9.14
C SER A 41 -7.76 18.88 -10.24
N GLU A 42 -6.57 19.46 -10.15
CA GLU A 42 -5.41 18.90 -10.83
C GLU A 42 -5.28 17.40 -10.51
N PRO A 43 -4.84 16.57 -11.47
CA PRO A 43 -4.66 15.14 -11.24
C PRO A 43 -3.70 14.86 -10.07
N VAL A 44 -4.16 14.07 -9.12
CA VAL A 44 -3.38 13.62 -7.97
C VAL A 44 -2.75 12.28 -8.30
N LYS A 45 -1.42 12.25 -8.35
CA LYS A 45 -0.65 11.05 -8.66
C LYS A 45 -0.54 10.14 -7.44
N LEU A 46 -0.81 8.85 -7.61
CA LEU A 46 -0.39 7.83 -6.65
C LEU A 46 1.06 7.45 -6.94
N LYS A 47 1.97 7.97 -6.11
CA LYS A 47 3.42 7.89 -6.31
C LYS A 47 3.87 6.45 -6.62
N GLY A 48 4.73 6.30 -7.64
CA GLY A 48 5.31 5.01 -8.03
C GLY A 48 4.43 4.10 -8.88
N THR A 49 3.10 4.27 -8.87
CA THR A 49 2.16 3.33 -9.53
C THR A 49 1.80 3.70 -10.96
N GLY A 50 2.09 4.93 -11.40
CA GLY A 50 1.63 5.46 -12.69
C GLY A 50 0.16 5.86 -12.73
N LEU A 51 -0.60 5.66 -11.64
CA LEU A 51 -1.99 6.08 -11.54
C LEU A 51 -2.10 7.57 -11.20
N GLU A 52 -2.99 8.27 -11.89
CA GLU A 52 -3.40 9.63 -11.58
C GLU A 52 -4.92 9.71 -11.61
N VAL A 53 -5.52 10.35 -10.60
CA VAL A 53 -6.97 10.58 -10.55
C VAL A 53 -7.25 12.00 -10.09
N SER A 54 -8.35 12.59 -10.53
CA SER A 54 -8.84 13.84 -9.97
C SER A 54 -9.93 13.59 -8.93
N ILE A 55 -10.17 14.62 -8.13
CA ILE A 55 -11.37 14.73 -7.28
C ILE A 55 -12.07 16.05 -7.56
N PRO A 56 -13.33 16.23 -7.16
CA PRO A 56 -13.97 17.53 -7.24
C PRO A 56 -13.23 18.56 -6.38
N ALA A 57 -13.18 19.80 -6.86
CA ALA A 57 -12.53 20.94 -6.21
C ALA A 57 -13.48 22.13 -6.10
N GLY A 58 -13.21 23.01 -5.13
CA GLY A 58 -13.98 24.22 -4.85
C GLY A 58 -14.41 24.30 -3.39
N ASP A 59 -14.90 25.47 -2.97
CA ASP A 59 -15.14 25.80 -1.54
C ASP A 59 -16.18 24.90 -0.86
N ASN A 60 -17.06 24.26 -1.63
CA ASN A 60 -18.08 23.35 -1.11
C ASN A 60 -17.55 21.92 -0.88
N TRP A 61 -16.34 21.61 -1.33
CA TRP A 61 -15.73 20.29 -1.25
C TRP A 61 -14.69 20.23 -0.13
N LYS A 62 -14.94 19.36 0.85
CA LYS A 62 -14.00 19.07 1.92
C LYS A 62 -13.19 17.82 1.57
N GLN A 63 -11.91 18.00 1.31
CA GLN A 63 -10.96 16.89 1.17
C GLN A 63 -10.73 16.24 2.54
N ILE A 64 -10.74 14.91 2.59
CA ILE A 64 -10.47 14.16 3.83
C ILE A 64 -8.96 14.03 4.07
N SER A 65 -8.17 14.01 3.00
CA SER A 65 -6.71 13.93 3.01
C SER A 65 -6.11 14.74 1.86
N ASN A 66 -4.86 15.18 2.00
CA ASN A 66 -4.10 15.93 0.97
C ASN A 66 -3.56 15.01 -0.16
N GLY A 67 -4.29 13.95 -0.49
CA GLY A 67 -3.88 12.91 -1.45
C GLY A 67 -4.19 11.49 -0.96
N PHE A 68 -3.58 10.51 -1.60
CA PHE A 68 -3.74 9.11 -1.22
C PHE A 68 -3.11 8.80 0.13
N LYS A 69 -3.87 8.13 1.00
CA LYS A 69 -3.41 7.62 2.29
C LYS A 69 -3.41 6.10 2.26
N TYR A 70 -2.32 5.48 2.69
CA TYR A 70 -2.21 4.03 2.81
C TYR A 70 -2.90 3.54 4.08
N GLU A 71 -3.83 2.58 3.95
CA GLU A 71 -4.52 1.92 5.05
C GLU A 71 -4.86 0.48 4.67
N LYS A 72 -4.47 -0.53 5.48
CA LYS A 72 -4.87 -1.94 5.31
C LYS A 72 -4.65 -2.50 3.89
N ASN A 73 -3.42 -2.45 3.36
CA ASN A 73 -3.05 -2.95 2.03
C ASN A 73 -3.77 -2.25 0.85
N GLU A 74 -4.28 -1.04 1.05
CA GLU A 74 -4.85 -0.21 -0.02
C GLU A 74 -4.51 1.27 0.18
N PHE A 75 -4.57 2.03 -0.91
CA PHE A 75 -4.52 3.49 -0.86
C PHE A 75 -5.92 4.07 -1.03
N ARG A 76 -6.27 5.06 -0.20
CA ARG A 76 -7.58 5.72 -0.18
C ARG A 76 -7.44 7.20 -0.45
N PHE A 77 -8.35 7.74 -1.25
CA PHE A 77 -8.46 9.18 -1.44
C PHE A 77 -9.94 9.57 -1.48
N ALA A 78 -10.36 10.41 -0.54
CA ALA A 78 -11.78 10.68 -0.30
C ALA A 78 -12.09 12.17 -0.18
N CYS A 79 -13.31 12.53 -0.59
CA CYS A 79 -13.83 13.89 -0.52
C CYS A 79 -15.32 13.87 -0.16
N LEU A 80 -15.80 14.95 0.45
CA LEU A 80 -17.19 15.13 0.88
C LEU A 80 -17.67 16.53 0.49
N MET A 81 -18.86 16.60 -0.12
CA MET A 81 -19.62 17.84 -0.26
C MET A 81 -20.88 17.76 0.60
N GLN A 82 -21.01 18.68 1.56
CA GLN A 82 -22.24 18.82 2.34
C GLN A 82 -23.16 19.82 1.63
N ILE A 83 -24.35 19.38 1.24
CA ILE A 83 -25.35 20.24 0.58
C ILE A 83 -26.31 20.83 1.62
N SER A 84 -26.80 20.00 2.54
CA SER A 84 -27.68 20.37 3.65
C SER A 84 -27.47 19.41 4.81
N ARG A 85 -28.19 19.54 5.94
CA ARG A 85 -28.06 18.59 7.07
C ARG A 85 -28.31 17.13 6.67
N ASP A 86 -29.21 16.90 5.71
CA ASP A 86 -29.64 15.56 5.30
C ASP A 86 -29.19 15.19 3.88
N SER A 87 -28.43 16.05 3.20
CA SER A 87 -27.96 15.81 1.84
C SER A 87 -26.48 16.06 1.69
N ALA A 88 -25.78 15.08 1.13
CA ALA A 88 -24.35 15.11 0.89
C ALA A 88 -23.98 14.21 -0.28
N ILE A 89 -22.87 14.56 -0.93
CA ILE A 89 -22.19 13.72 -1.91
C ILE A 89 -20.85 13.27 -1.31
N THR A 90 -20.67 11.97 -1.18
CA THR A 90 -19.41 11.36 -0.77
C THR A 90 -18.69 10.79 -1.97
N LEU A 91 -17.36 10.85 -1.94
CA LEU A 91 -16.51 10.28 -2.95
C LEU A 91 -15.35 9.53 -2.31
N GLN A 92 -15.03 8.37 -2.86
CA GLN A 92 -13.85 7.62 -2.46
C GLN A 92 -13.22 6.85 -3.62
N TRP A 93 -11.97 7.19 -3.93
CA TRP A 93 -11.07 6.33 -4.67
C TRP A 93 -10.41 5.33 -3.74
N ARG A 94 -10.34 4.06 -4.16
CA ARG A 94 -9.56 3.01 -3.48
C ARG A 94 -8.70 2.30 -4.50
N TYR A 95 -7.42 2.16 -4.19
CA TYR A 95 -6.46 1.42 -4.98
C TYR A 95 -5.96 0.24 -4.16
N PHE A 96 -6.37 -0.96 -4.55
CA PHE A 96 -6.00 -2.20 -3.88
C PHE A 96 -4.70 -2.73 -4.46
N LEU A 97 -3.79 -3.12 -3.57
CA LEU A 97 -2.49 -3.69 -3.96
C LEU A 97 -2.59 -5.14 -4.44
N LEU A 98 -3.64 -5.82 -4.01
CA LEU A 98 -3.86 -7.23 -4.28
C LEU A 98 -4.91 -7.41 -5.36
N PRO A 99 -4.83 -8.51 -6.13
CA PRO A 99 -5.87 -8.88 -7.05
C PRO A 99 -7.19 -9.12 -6.35
N ALA A 100 -8.27 -8.75 -7.04
CA ALA A 100 -9.60 -9.09 -6.61
C ALA A 100 -9.79 -10.62 -6.65
N GLU A 101 -10.29 -11.18 -5.55
CA GLU A 101 -10.70 -12.59 -5.48
C GLU A 101 -11.87 -12.89 -6.43
N LYS A 102 -12.64 -11.85 -6.80
CA LYS A 102 -13.88 -11.98 -7.56
C LYS A 102 -13.89 -11.11 -8.83
N PRO A 103 -14.51 -11.60 -9.92
CA PRO A 103 -14.69 -10.82 -11.15
C PRO A 103 -15.57 -9.59 -10.93
N ALA A 104 -15.46 -8.59 -11.81
CA ALA A 104 -16.14 -7.30 -11.65
C ALA A 104 -17.66 -7.41 -11.40
N PRO A 105 -18.46 -8.20 -12.14
CA PRO A 105 -19.90 -8.28 -11.90
C PRO A 105 -20.26 -8.77 -10.49
N GLN A 106 -19.49 -9.73 -9.96
CA GLN A 106 -19.69 -10.21 -8.59
C GLN A 106 -19.31 -9.15 -7.56
N ARG A 107 -18.29 -8.34 -7.82
CA ARG A 107 -17.90 -7.22 -6.93
C ARG A 107 -18.98 -6.13 -6.90
N LEU A 108 -19.59 -5.81 -8.03
CA LEU A 108 -20.73 -4.90 -8.09
C LEU A 108 -21.90 -5.42 -7.24
N GLN A 109 -22.20 -6.72 -7.35
CA GLN A 109 -23.25 -7.37 -6.57
C GLN A 109 -22.93 -7.40 -5.07
N ASP A 110 -21.72 -7.79 -4.68
CA ASP A 110 -21.27 -7.79 -3.29
C ASP A 110 -21.36 -6.39 -2.69
N LYS A 111 -21.03 -5.35 -3.47
CA LYS A 111 -21.15 -3.96 -3.03
C LYS A 111 -22.61 -3.59 -2.80
N ALA A 112 -23.51 -3.99 -3.68
CA ALA A 112 -24.95 -3.76 -3.51
C ALA A 112 -25.48 -4.42 -2.24
N LEU A 113 -25.10 -5.68 -1.99
CA LEU A 113 -25.44 -6.40 -0.77
C LEU A 113 -24.90 -5.71 0.48
N ALA A 114 -23.64 -5.24 0.45
CA ALA A 114 -23.00 -4.57 1.57
C ALA A 114 -23.70 -3.25 1.97
N VAL A 115 -24.32 -2.55 1.02
CA VAL A 115 -25.11 -1.32 1.29
C VAL A 115 -26.61 -1.58 1.40
N GLN A 116 -27.03 -2.85 1.43
CA GLN A 116 -28.45 -3.27 1.43
C GLN A 116 -29.25 -2.61 0.30
N GLY A 117 -28.62 -2.48 -0.88
CA GLY A 117 -29.19 -1.88 -2.06
C GLY A 117 -29.49 -2.88 -3.17
N ILE A 118 -30.14 -2.40 -4.21
CA ILE A 118 -30.46 -3.12 -5.44
C ILE A 118 -29.66 -2.49 -6.58
N VAL A 119 -29.02 -3.32 -7.39
CA VAL A 119 -28.36 -2.88 -8.61
C VAL A 119 -29.45 -2.48 -9.61
N GLU A 120 -29.56 -1.19 -9.93
CA GLU A 120 -30.51 -0.70 -10.94
C GLU A 120 -30.03 -1.04 -12.35
N PHE A 121 -28.73 -0.80 -12.61
CA PHE A 121 -28.08 -1.14 -13.86
C PHE A 121 -26.59 -1.40 -13.65
N THR A 122 -26.01 -2.17 -14.59
CA THR A 122 -24.58 -2.38 -14.73
C THR A 122 -24.17 -2.08 -16.16
N GLU A 123 -23.09 -1.35 -16.35
CA GLU A 123 -22.51 -1.03 -17.65
C GLU A 123 -21.00 -1.25 -17.62
N SER A 124 -20.42 -1.45 -18.79
CA SER A 124 -18.97 -1.43 -18.98
C SER A 124 -18.65 -0.43 -20.08
N ASN A 125 -17.88 0.61 -19.75
CA ASN A 125 -17.51 1.64 -20.72
C ASN A 125 -16.06 2.06 -20.55
N ARG A 126 -15.49 2.52 -21.66
CA ARG A 126 -14.17 3.12 -21.69
C ARG A 126 -14.25 4.61 -21.31
N PHE A 127 -13.47 4.98 -20.31
CA PHE A 127 -13.28 6.35 -19.86
C PHE A 127 -11.81 6.72 -20.00
N GLY A 128 -11.48 7.46 -21.06
CA GLY A 128 -10.09 7.76 -21.41
C GLY A 128 -9.29 6.50 -21.72
N ASP A 129 -8.25 6.24 -20.92
CA ASP A 129 -7.32 5.13 -21.12
C ASP A 129 -7.76 3.82 -20.42
N LEU A 130 -8.80 3.88 -19.59
CA LEU A 130 -9.23 2.77 -18.75
C LEU A 130 -10.65 2.33 -19.09
N GLU A 131 -10.89 1.03 -18.98
CA GLU A 131 -12.23 0.43 -19.09
C GLU A 131 -12.76 0.16 -17.69
N PHE A 132 -13.95 0.67 -17.39
CA PHE A 132 -14.59 0.51 -16.09
C PHE A 132 -15.89 -0.27 -16.24
N ASP A 133 -16.02 -1.31 -15.42
CA ASP A 133 -17.31 -1.87 -15.07
C ASP A 133 -17.91 -1.06 -13.94
N TYR A 134 -19.15 -0.59 -14.09
CA TYR A 134 -19.81 0.20 -13.06
C TYR A 134 -21.28 -0.12 -12.92
N ALA A 135 -21.80 0.23 -11.75
CA ALA A 135 -23.20 0.06 -11.40
C ALA A 135 -23.77 1.32 -10.75
N LYS A 136 -25.07 1.52 -10.96
CA LYS A 136 -25.89 2.33 -10.05
C LYS A 136 -26.60 1.39 -9.09
N ILE A 137 -26.42 1.63 -7.80
CA ILE A 137 -26.97 0.86 -6.70
C ILE A 137 -27.86 1.79 -5.90
N ASP A 138 -29.13 1.44 -5.75
CA ASP A 138 -30.07 2.24 -4.97
C ASP A 138 -30.45 1.51 -3.67
N SER A 139 -30.44 2.23 -2.56
CA SER A 139 -30.87 1.73 -1.26
C SER A 139 -31.77 2.74 -0.58
N ASN A 140 -32.43 2.31 0.50
CA ASN A 140 -33.30 3.19 1.28
C ASN A 140 -32.59 4.41 1.89
N GLN A 141 -31.25 4.42 1.91
CA GLN A 141 -30.45 5.46 2.57
C GLN A 141 -29.60 6.28 1.60
N ILE A 142 -29.15 5.67 0.50
CA ILE A 142 -28.17 6.28 -0.40
C ILE A 142 -28.32 5.71 -1.81
N THR A 143 -28.18 6.59 -2.80
CA THR A 143 -27.92 6.16 -4.18
C THR A 143 -26.41 6.18 -4.40
N LEU A 144 -25.84 5.04 -4.81
CA LEU A 144 -24.41 4.83 -4.96
C LEU A 144 -24.07 4.53 -6.42
N PHE A 145 -23.12 5.28 -6.97
CA PHE A 145 -22.44 4.92 -8.21
C PHE A 145 -21.10 4.29 -7.84
N TYR A 146 -20.88 3.07 -8.34
CA TYR A 146 -19.68 2.30 -8.03
C TYR A 146 -19.04 1.83 -9.33
N GLY A 147 -17.77 2.19 -9.54
CA GLY A 147 -17.00 1.78 -10.70
C GLY A 147 -15.75 1.02 -10.28
N THR A 148 -15.34 0.06 -11.09
CA THR A 148 -14.10 -0.68 -10.89
C THR A 148 -13.39 -1.02 -12.19
N THR A 149 -12.06 -1.03 -12.13
CA THR A 149 -11.21 -1.44 -13.24
C THR A 149 -10.02 -2.26 -12.71
N ALA A 150 -9.54 -3.17 -13.54
CA ALA A 150 -8.29 -3.88 -13.30
C ALA A 150 -7.13 -3.09 -13.90
N LEU A 151 -6.05 -2.99 -13.12
CA LEU A 151 -4.79 -2.41 -13.52
C LEU A 151 -3.74 -3.54 -13.69
N PRO A 152 -2.57 -3.25 -14.28
CA PRO A 152 -1.48 -4.22 -14.34
C PRO A 152 -1.11 -4.80 -12.97
N ASP A 153 -0.48 -5.97 -13.00
CA ASP A 153 -0.08 -6.77 -11.82
C ASP A 153 -1.27 -7.17 -10.90
N GLY A 154 -2.46 -7.27 -11.50
CA GLY A 154 -3.68 -7.68 -10.83
C GLY A 154 -4.32 -6.60 -9.96
N ARG A 155 -3.71 -5.42 -9.83
CA ARG A 155 -4.20 -4.35 -8.94
C ARG A 155 -5.57 -3.84 -9.36
N ILE A 156 -6.32 -3.30 -8.40
CA ILE A 156 -7.70 -2.86 -8.63
C ILE A 156 -7.86 -1.42 -8.24
N LEU A 157 -8.50 -0.64 -9.11
CA LEU A 157 -8.99 0.69 -8.79
C LEU A 157 -10.51 0.66 -8.68
N THR A 158 -11.05 1.30 -7.65
CA THR A 158 -12.49 1.48 -7.47
C THR A 158 -12.81 2.94 -7.19
N LEU A 159 -13.92 3.42 -7.75
CA LEU A 159 -14.53 4.70 -7.42
C LEU A 159 -15.89 4.46 -6.79
N GLU A 160 -16.13 5.07 -5.65
CA GLU A 160 -17.44 5.14 -5.02
C GLU A 160 -17.91 6.60 -5.01
N VAL A 161 -19.10 6.89 -5.53
CA VAL A 161 -19.77 8.19 -5.40
C VAL A 161 -21.16 7.97 -4.82
N GLY A 162 -21.33 8.32 -3.56
CA GLY A 162 -22.59 8.17 -2.83
C GLY A 162 -23.34 9.48 -2.73
N HIS A 163 -24.67 9.43 -2.86
CA HIS A 163 -25.55 10.59 -2.73
C HIS A 163 -26.69 10.31 -1.75
N LYS A 164 -26.84 11.20 -0.77
CA LYS A 164 -27.98 11.22 0.14
C LYS A 164 -28.89 12.40 -0.19
N GLY A 165 -30.20 12.17 -0.31
CA GLY A 165 -31.21 13.21 -0.54
C GLY A 165 -31.68 13.33 -2.00
N ARG A 166 -32.20 14.51 -2.39
CA ARG A 166 -32.72 14.77 -3.75
C ARG A 166 -31.62 15.31 -4.67
N GLY A 167 -31.65 14.99 -5.96
CA GLY A 167 -30.69 15.50 -6.95
C GLY A 167 -29.54 14.54 -7.31
N VAL A 168 -29.88 13.29 -7.64
CA VAL A 168 -28.93 12.21 -7.98
C VAL A 168 -28.13 12.51 -9.24
N GLU A 169 -28.66 13.36 -10.13
CA GLU A 169 -28.08 13.68 -11.43
C GLU A 169 -26.70 14.32 -11.31
N LEU A 170 -26.48 15.14 -10.27
CA LEU A 170 -25.17 15.75 -10.02
C LEU A 170 -24.14 14.68 -9.61
N ALA A 171 -24.53 13.72 -8.78
CA ALA A 171 -23.65 12.63 -8.35
C ALA A 171 -23.24 11.74 -9.53
N GLU A 172 -24.17 11.44 -10.44
CA GLU A 172 -23.87 10.69 -11.66
C GLU A 172 -22.91 11.46 -12.58
N LYS A 173 -23.15 12.76 -12.79
CA LYS A 173 -22.29 13.62 -13.60
C LYS A 173 -20.87 13.68 -13.01
N ILE A 174 -20.76 13.81 -11.69
CA ILE A 174 -19.49 13.77 -10.97
C ILE A 174 -18.81 12.42 -11.18
N PHE A 175 -19.52 11.31 -10.94
CA PHE A 175 -19.00 9.96 -11.12
C PHE A 175 -18.40 9.73 -12.51
N LYS A 176 -19.14 10.04 -13.57
CA LYS A 176 -18.67 9.90 -14.96
C LYS A 176 -17.46 10.79 -15.27
N ALA A 177 -17.44 12.02 -14.78
CA ALA A 177 -16.31 12.93 -14.97
C ALA A 177 -15.05 12.44 -14.27
N LEU A 178 -15.19 11.80 -13.11
CA LEU A 178 -14.06 11.26 -12.35
C LEU A 178 -13.50 9.99 -12.99
N LEU A 179 -14.36 9.08 -13.46
CA LEU A 179 -13.91 7.96 -14.27
C LEU A 179 -13.10 8.44 -15.48
N ALA A 180 -13.58 9.48 -16.18
CA ALA A 180 -12.87 10.11 -17.30
C ALA A 180 -11.55 10.81 -16.91
N SER A 181 -11.38 11.17 -15.63
CA SER A 181 -10.16 11.80 -15.14
C SER A 181 -9.05 10.81 -14.82
N ALA A 182 -9.38 9.53 -14.63
CA ALA A 182 -8.42 8.51 -14.25
C ALA A 182 -7.48 8.19 -15.44
N LYS A 183 -6.17 8.22 -15.17
CA LYS A 183 -5.12 7.94 -16.16
C LYS A 183 -4.11 6.96 -15.59
N TYR A 184 -3.54 6.14 -16.48
CA TYR A 184 -2.52 5.18 -16.10
C TYR A 184 -1.32 5.25 -17.05
N GLN A 185 -0.16 5.67 -16.53
CA GLN A 185 1.10 5.65 -17.26
C GLN A 185 1.77 4.29 -17.11
N LYS A 186 1.94 3.56 -18.23
CA LYS A 186 2.54 2.21 -18.23
C LYS A 186 4.01 2.17 -17.80
N ASP A 187 4.80 3.16 -18.22
CA ASP A 187 6.19 3.30 -17.79
C ASP A 187 6.24 3.99 -16.42
N ASN A 188 6.32 3.21 -15.35
CA ASN A 188 6.30 3.69 -13.98
C ASN A 188 7.21 2.82 -13.07
N PRO A 189 7.56 3.29 -11.86
CA PRO A 189 8.38 2.53 -10.93
C PRO A 189 7.87 1.14 -10.56
N LEU A 190 6.55 0.92 -10.49
CA LEU A 190 5.96 -0.39 -10.20
C LEU A 190 6.25 -1.41 -11.30
N ALA A 191 6.01 -1.03 -12.57
CA ALA A 191 6.32 -1.88 -13.71
C ALA A 191 7.83 -2.22 -13.78
N LYS A 192 8.68 -1.22 -13.51
CA LYS A 192 10.14 -1.42 -13.40
C LYS A 192 10.52 -2.33 -12.23
N GLY A 193 9.76 -2.27 -11.13
CA GLY A 193 9.92 -3.12 -9.97
C GLY A 193 9.62 -4.59 -10.27
N ALA A 194 8.54 -4.87 -10.99
CA ALA A 194 8.22 -6.24 -11.45
C ALA A 194 9.34 -6.81 -12.35
N GLU A 195 9.83 -6.01 -13.31
CA GLU A 195 10.94 -6.40 -14.18
C GLU A 195 12.24 -6.62 -13.38
N PHE A 196 12.57 -5.69 -12.49
CA PHE A 196 13.71 -5.80 -11.59
C PHE A 196 13.62 -7.08 -10.76
N LEU A 197 12.46 -7.37 -10.16
CA LEU A 197 12.31 -8.51 -9.26
C LEU A 197 12.40 -9.84 -10.02
N LYS A 198 11.86 -9.91 -11.24
CA LYS A 198 12.05 -11.05 -12.13
C LYS A 198 13.53 -11.30 -12.40
N ASN A 199 14.31 -10.26 -12.71
CA ASN A 199 15.75 -10.38 -12.92
C ASN A 199 16.48 -10.78 -11.64
N PHE A 200 16.13 -10.14 -10.52
CA PHE A 200 16.68 -10.44 -9.20
C PHE A 200 16.47 -11.91 -8.82
N LYS A 201 15.24 -12.44 -8.89
CA LYS A 201 14.92 -13.83 -8.54
C LYS A 201 15.75 -14.84 -9.35
N ASN A 202 16.11 -14.50 -10.59
CA ASN A 202 16.95 -15.35 -11.45
C ASN A 202 18.45 -15.25 -11.15
N SER A 203 18.94 -14.08 -10.70
CA SER A 203 20.38 -13.83 -10.56
C SER A 203 20.89 -13.83 -9.12
N TYR A 204 20.05 -13.50 -8.15
CA TYR A 204 20.46 -13.38 -6.75
C TYR A 204 21.08 -14.66 -6.16
N PRO A 205 20.66 -15.89 -6.55
CA PRO A 205 21.24 -17.12 -6.00
C PRO A 205 22.75 -17.22 -6.21
N ALA A 206 23.22 -16.78 -7.38
CA ALA A 206 24.64 -16.76 -7.75
C ALA A 206 25.41 -15.62 -7.06
N SER A 207 24.70 -14.62 -6.53
CA SER A 207 25.29 -13.48 -5.81
C SER A 207 25.28 -13.67 -4.29
N LEU A 208 24.64 -14.73 -3.79
CA LEU A 208 24.71 -15.06 -2.38
C LEU A 208 26.17 -15.40 -2.03
N PRO A 209 26.69 -14.90 -0.90
CA PRO A 209 28.01 -15.29 -0.45
C PRO A 209 28.06 -16.81 -0.24
N PRO A 210 29.20 -17.45 -0.54
CA PRO A 210 29.35 -18.91 -0.39
C PRO A 210 29.22 -19.35 1.07
N ASP A 211 29.53 -18.45 2.01
CA ASP A 211 29.48 -18.70 3.43
C ASP A 211 28.29 -18.02 4.11
N SER A 212 27.82 -18.66 5.18
CA SER A 212 26.88 -18.03 6.12
C SER A 212 27.49 -16.77 6.70
N TYR A 213 26.72 -15.70 6.78
CA TYR A 213 27.19 -14.41 7.30
C TYR A 213 26.32 -13.92 8.45
N GLN A 214 26.93 -13.11 9.30
CA GLN A 214 26.29 -12.47 10.41
C GLN A 214 26.47 -10.97 10.31
N ASN A 215 25.38 -10.22 10.51
CA ASN A 215 25.41 -8.78 10.58
C ASN A 215 24.82 -8.31 11.90
N TYR A 216 25.47 -7.31 12.47
CA TYR A 216 25.06 -6.69 13.73
C TYR A 216 24.92 -5.20 13.49
N TYR A 217 23.82 -4.66 13.98
CA TYR A 217 23.51 -3.25 13.86
C TYR A 217 23.12 -2.68 15.20
N ARG A 218 23.68 -1.52 15.53
CA ARG A 218 23.33 -0.72 16.69
C ARG A 218 22.30 0.33 16.28
N ILE A 219 21.22 0.46 17.04
CA ILE A 219 20.19 1.48 16.81
C ILE A 219 20.41 2.65 17.75
N LYS A 220 20.49 3.87 17.20
CA LYS A 220 20.70 5.12 17.95
C LYS A 220 19.59 6.13 17.71
N ASP A 221 19.20 6.86 18.75
CA ASP A 221 18.31 8.02 18.61
C ASP A 221 19.02 9.22 17.95
N THR A 222 18.27 10.30 17.70
CA THR A 222 18.82 11.53 17.10
C THR A 222 19.86 12.24 17.97
N ARG A 223 19.99 11.89 19.26
CA ARG A 223 21.00 12.41 20.18
C ARG A 223 22.23 11.50 20.26
N GLY A 224 22.25 10.41 19.49
CA GLY A 224 23.35 9.43 19.46
C GLY A 224 23.30 8.42 20.61
N SER A 225 22.24 8.42 21.43
CA SER A 225 22.07 7.43 22.50
C SER A 225 21.68 6.09 21.90
N THR A 226 22.35 5.02 22.30
CA THR A 226 21.98 3.65 21.90
C THR A 226 20.62 3.30 22.52
N ILE A 227 19.68 2.92 21.66
CA ILE A 227 18.31 2.56 22.05
C ILE A 227 17.94 1.13 21.67
N GLY A 228 18.81 0.40 20.97
CA GLY A 228 18.51 -0.96 20.54
C GLY A 228 19.57 -1.57 19.64
N PHE A 229 19.27 -2.74 19.10
CA PHE A 229 20.11 -3.44 18.14
C PHE A 229 19.29 -4.36 17.21
N MET A 230 19.92 -4.75 16.10
CA MET A 230 19.49 -5.85 15.23
C MET A 230 20.66 -6.82 15.07
N ALA A 231 20.38 -8.11 15.14
CA ALA A 231 21.36 -9.17 14.89
C ALA A 231 20.78 -10.17 13.90
N ASN A 232 21.45 -10.33 12.76
CA ASN A 232 20.97 -11.13 11.63
C ASN A 232 21.99 -12.23 11.34
N SER A 233 21.52 -13.46 11.24
CA SER A 233 22.31 -14.63 10.84
C SER A 233 21.67 -15.24 9.61
N VAL A 234 22.39 -15.21 8.50
CA VAL A 234 21.93 -15.73 7.21
C VAL A 234 22.76 -16.95 6.86
N LYS A 235 22.07 -18.05 6.54
CA LYS A 235 22.68 -19.28 6.07
C LYS A 235 22.34 -19.47 4.60
N CYS A 236 23.38 -19.38 3.79
CA CYS A 236 23.33 -19.66 2.37
C CYS A 236 23.81 -21.11 2.13
N PRO A 237 23.28 -21.77 1.10
CA PRO A 237 23.75 -23.09 0.70
C PRO A 237 25.07 -22.97 -0.08
N GLU A 238 26.03 -23.84 0.22
CA GLU A 238 27.37 -23.85 -0.41
C GLU A 238 27.30 -24.02 -1.93
N ASN A 239 26.32 -24.79 -2.43
CA ASN A 239 26.09 -25.02 -3.85
C ASN A 239 24.61 -24.74 -4.19
N PRO A 240 24.25 -23.48 -4.50
CA PRO A 240 22.86 -23.11 -4.74
C PRO A 240 22.32 -23.81 -5.99
N ASN A 241 21.42 -24.77 -5.77
CA ASN A 241 20.54 -25.35 -6.78
C ASN A 241 19.09 -25.00 -6.45
N LYS A 242 18.14 -25.33 -7.33
CA LYS A 242 16.72 -24.99 -7.14
C LYS A 242 16.10 -25.51 -5.84
N ASN A 243 16.66 -26.57 -5.26
CA ASN A 243 16.16 -27.19 -4.03
C ASN A 243 16.94 -26.78 -2.78
N SER A 244 17.96 -25.94 -2.91
CA SER A 244 18.73 -25.56 -1.73
C SER A 244 17.95 -24.56 -0.89
N LEU A 245 18.23 -24.58 0.40
CA LEU A 245 17.50 -23.80 1.38
C LEU A 245 18.27 -22.54 1.72
N PHE A 246 17.55 -21.44 1.72
CA PHE A 246 17.97 -20.20 2.34
C PHE A 246 17.33 -20.13 3.73
N SER A 247 18.09 -19.80 4.75
CA SER A 247 17.51 -19.45 6.04
C SER A 247 18.11 -18.19 6.62
N SER A 248 17.27 -17.43 7.32
CA SER A 248 17.65 -16.25 8.06
C SER A 248 17.03 -16.32 9.44
N ALA A 249 17.80 -15.92 10.43
CA ALA A 249 17.30 -15.66 11.76
C ALA A 249 17.69 -14.23 12.13
N GLU A 250 16.74 -13.48 12.63
CA GLU A 250 16.93 -12.07 13.00
C GLU A 250 16.39 -11.84 14.41
N LEU A 251 17.11 -11.03 15.18
CA LEU A 251 16.72 -10.57 16.49
C LEU A 251 16.78 -9.05 16.52
N LEU A 252 15.61 -8.43 16.71
CA LEU A 252 15.45 -7.00 16.88
C LEU A 252 15.12 -6.70 18.34
N PHE A 253 15.83 -5.74 18.92
CA PHE A 253 15.51 -5.17 20.22
C PHE A 253 15.48 -3.65 20.12
N LEU A 254 14.40 -3.05 20.63
CA LEU A 254 14.29 -1.60 20.74
C LEU A 254 13.74 -1.23 22.12
N ASN A 255 14.44 -0.35 22.81
CA ASN A 255 14.06 0.26 24.08
C ASN A 255 13.92 1.77 23.88
N THR A 256 12.68 2.20 23.72
CA THR A 256 12.32 3.62 23.71
C THR A 256 11.76 4.02 25.06
N ARG A 257 11.81 5.32 25.39
CA ARG A 257 11.23 5.85 26.64
C ARG A 257 9.76 5.45 26.87
N LEU A 258 9.03 5.17 25.80
CA LEU A 258 7.61 4.85 25.84
C LEU A 258 7.36 3.34 25.90
N ASN A 259 8.19 2.53 25.25
CA ASN A 259 8.02 1.08 25.15
C ASN A 259 9.36 0.38 24.84
N SER A 260 9.53 -0.80 25.43
CA SER A 260 10.56 -1.77 25.05
C SER A 260 9.92 -2.96 24.37
N TYR A 261 10.45 -3.40 23.24
CA TYR A 261 10.02 -4.62 22.57
C TYR A 261 11.21 -5.39 22.01
N ALA A 262 11.03 -6.70 21.90
CA ALA A 262 11.93 -7.55 21.15
C ALA A 262 11.16 -8.54 20.29
N GLU A 263 11.76 -8.83 19.15
CA GLU A 263 11.18 -9.69 18.13
C GLU A 263 12.28 -10.59 17.58
N MET A 264 11.99 -11.89 17.53
CA MET A 264 12.82 -12.85 16.85
C MET A 264 12.08 -13.35 15.61
N LEU A 265 12.73 -13.23 14.47
CA LEU A 265 12.23 -13.61 13.16
C LEU A 265 13.01 -14.83 12.69
N LEU A 266 12.31 -15.89 12.31
CA LEU A 266 12.89 -17.11 11.78
C LEU A 266 12.30 -17.34 10.39
N PHE A 267 13.13 -17.19 9.37
CA PHE A 267 12.74 -17.30 7.98
C PHE A 267 13.50 -18.46 7.32
N HIS A 268 12.80 -19.26 6.53
CA HIS A 268 13.44 -20.20 5.62
C HIS A 268 12.64 -20.35 4.34
N SER A 269 13.34 -20.50 3.23
CA SER A 269 12.76 -20.61 1.90
C SER A 269 13.57 -21.54 1.02
N ASP A 270 12.99 -21.95 -0.10
CA ASP A 270 13.81 -22.33 -1.24
C ASP A 270 14.51 -21.08 -1.83
N ILE A 271 15.60 -21.29 -2.57
CA ILE A 271 16.31 -20.19 -3.25
C ILE A 271 15.50 -19.59 -4.42
N SER A 272 14.46 -20.27 -4.89
CA SER A 272 13.62 -19.69 -5.95
C SER A 272 12.56 -18.72 -5.41
N LEU A 273 12.42 -18.63 -4.08
CA LEU A 273 11.34 -17.92 -3.38
C LEU A 273 9.95 -18.34 -3.85
N THR A 274 9.83 -19.62 -4.24
CA THR A 274 8.56 -20.24 -4.59
C THR A 274 7.86 -20.83 -3.37
N LYS A 275 8.62 -21.10 -2.30
CA LYS A 275 8.11 -21.54 -1.00
C LYS A 275 8.90 -20.91 0.11
N PHE A 276 8.21 -20.40 1.13
CA PHE A 276 8.85 -19.96 2.36
C PHE A 276 7.94 -20.14 3.55
N ASP A 277 8.59 -20.28 4.70
CA ASP A 277 7.98 -20.32 6.02
C ASP A 277 8.65 -19.24 6.87
N TRP A 278 7.85 -18.41 7.50
CA TRP A 278 8.29 -17.34 8.36
C TRP A 278 7.59 -17.44 9.70
N SER A 279 8.37 -17.66 10.75
CA SER A 279 7.89 -17.71 12.12
C SER A 279 8.38 -16.48 12.87
N ILE A 280 7.45 -15.79 13.51
CA ILE A 280 7.74 -14.62 14.32
C ILE A 280 7.48 -14.96 15.78
N LYS A 281 8.44 -14.66 16.65
CA LYS A 281 8.29 -14.70 18.10
C LYS A 281 8.45 -13.30 18.66
N GLN A 282 7.33 -12.63 18.89
CA GLN A 282 7.32 -11.33 19.58
C GLN A 282 7.23 -11.55 21.08
N SER A 283 8.19 -11.02 21.83
CA SER A 283 8.12 -10.97 23.29
C SER A 283 7.95 -9.52 23.71
N ASN A 284 6.79 -9.19 24.30
CA ASN A 284 6.70 -7.99 25.11
C ASN A 284 7.33 -8.30 26.47
N PHE A 285 8.41 -7.60 26.81
CA PHE A 285 9.11 -7.76 28.09
C PHE A 285 8.22 -7.63 29.32
N LEU A 286 7.11 -6.90 29.21
CA LEU A 286 6.17 -6.71 30.29
C LEU A 286 5.23 -7.90 30.53
N THR A 287 5.00 -8.75 29.52
CA THR A 287 3.99 -9.83 29.61
C THR A 287 4.56 -11.22 29.36
N ASN A 288 5.78 -11.33 28.85
CA ASN A 288 6.45 -12.60 28.52
C ASN A 288 5.60 -13.53 27.61
N ARG A 289 4.61 -12.99 26.91
CA ARG A 289 3.74 -13.73 25.99
C ARG A 289 4.38 -13.73 24.61
N GLU A 290 4.69 -14.92 24.10
CA GLU A 290 5.03 -15.12 22.69
C GLU A 290 3.73 -15.16 21.87
N GLN A 291 3.61 -14.28 20.88
CA GLN A 291 2.54 -14.38 19.88
C GLN A 291 3.14 -14.89 18.57
N PRO A 292 2.97 -16.18 18.24
CA PRO A 292 3.49 -16.70 17.00
C PRO A 292 2.65 -16.21 15.83
N ILE A 293 3.32 -15.63 14.83
CA ILE A 293 2.75 -15.39 13.50
C ILE A 293 3.48 -16.33 12.56
N PHE A 294 2.72 -17.06 11.74
CA PHE A 294 3.26 -17.93 10.70
C PHE A 294 2.83 -17.43 9.33
N ILE A 295 3.79 -17.09 8.49
CA ILE A 295 3.55 -16.76 7.09
C ILE A 295 4.10 -17.90 6.24
N GLN A 296 3.25 -18.47 5.39
CA GLN A 296 3.60 -19.57 4.52
C GLN A 296 3.26 -19.24 3.08
N LEU A 297 4.22 -19.33 2.17
CA LEU A 297 3.97 -19.28 0.72
C LEU A 297 3.86 -20.70 0.18
N ASP A 298 2.74 -20.99 -0.49
CA ASP A 298 2.55 -22.19 -1.28
C ASP A 298 2.09 -21.80 -2.68
N SER A 299 2.88 -22.18 -3.70
CA SER A 299 2.70 -21.77 -5.10
C SER A 299 2.63 -20.25 -5.27
N ASP A 300 1.43 -19.71 -5.49
CA ASP A 300 1.17 -18.31 -5.85
C ASP A 300 0.37 -17.56 -4.77
N SER A 301 0.21 -18.14 -3.58
CA SER A 301 -0.51 -17.50 -2.47
C SER A 301 0.25 -17.65 -1.16
N PHE A 302 0.33 -16.55 -0.40
CA PHE A 302 0.86 -16.59 0.95
C PHE A 302 -0.27 -16.52 1.98
N THR A 303 -0.18 -17.37 3.00
CA THR A 303 -1.13 -17.46 4.09
C THR A 303 -0.49 -16.94 5.36
N VAL A 304 -1.17 -16.01 6.03
CA VAL A 304 -0.80 -15.42 7.31
C VAL A 304 -1.69 -16.02 8.39
N ASN A 305 -1.10 -16.83 9.26
CA ASN A 305 -1.77 -17.43 10.40
C ASN A 305 -1.42 -16.65 11.67
N LYS A 306 -2.45 -16.02 12.28
CA LYS A 306 -2.35 -15.30 13.55
C LYS A 306 -3.33 -15.89 14.55
N GLN A 307 -2.84 -16.59 15.57
CA GLN A 307 -3.62 -17.20 16.66
C GLN A 307 -4.78 -18.10 16.19
N SER A 308 -5.90 -17.51 15.77
CA SER A 308 -7.13 -18.17 15.31
C SER A 308 -7.63 -17.71 13.93
N LYS A 309 -6.93 -16.78 13.27
CA LYS A 309 -7.30 -16.29 11.94
C LYS A 309 -6.23 -16.61 10.93
N ALA A 310 -6.63 -17.28 9.85
CA ALA A 310 -5.84 -17.44 8.64
C ALA A 310 -6.35 -16.46 7.60
N GLU A 311 -5.46 -15.67 7.02
CA GLU A 311 -5.74 -14.81 5.87
C GLU A 311 -4.83 -15.25 4.72
N SER A 312 -5.38 -15.42 3.52
CA SER A 312 -4.60 -15.81 2.34
C SER A 312 -4.64 -14.67 1.33
N PHE A 313 -3.51 -14.44 0.70
CA PHE A 313 -3.31 -13.37 -0.27
C PHE A 313 -2.55 -13.91 -1.47
N ALA A 314 -2.84 -13.38 -2.66
CA ALA A 314 -2.04 -13.67 -3.84
C ALA A 314 -0.62 -13.11 -3.67
N PHE A 315 0.39 -13.89 -4.04
CA PHE A 315 1.78 -13.49 -4.07
C PHE A 315 2.14 -13.01 -5.48
N THR A 316 2.30 -11.70 -5.64
CA THR A 316 2.44 -11.08 -6.96
C THR A 316 3.90 -10.92 -7.39
N ASP A 317 4.13 -10.61 -8.66
CA ASP A 317 5.47 -10.42 -9.23
C ASP A 317 6.22 -9.19 -8.70
N THR A 318 5.56 -8.33 -7.93
CA THR A 318 6.16 -7.19 -7.24
C THR A 318 6.47 -7.47 -5.77
N MET A 319 6.10 -8.66 -5.26
CA MET A 319 6.21 -9.00 -3.85
C MET A 319 7.50 -9.70 -3.46
N LEU A 320 8.07 -9.27 -2.35
CA LEU A 320 9.28 -9.85 -1.76
C LEU A 320 9.18 -9.83 -0.22
N PRO A 321 9.58 -10.90 0.49
CA PRO A 321 9.68 -10.85 1.96
C PRO A 321 10.70 -9.81 2.43
N GLU A 322 10.41 -9.10 3.52
CA GLU A 322 11.28 -8.02 4.01
C GLU A 322 12.69 -8.51 4.41
N THR A 323 12.84 -9.79 4.75
CA THR A 323 14.13 -10.45 4.98
C THR A 323 15.13 -10.25 3.83
N PHE A 324 14.66 -10.06 2.60
CA PHE A 324 15.50 -9.81 1.43
C PHE A 324 15.74 -8.33 1.13
N PHE A 325 15.25 -7.41 1.97
CA PHE A 325 15.31 -5.98 1.73
C PHE A 325 16.72 -5.50 1.39
N ASP A 326 17.71 -5.76 2.26
CA ASP A 326 19.09 -5.31 2.05
C ASP A 326 19.71 -5.89 0.77
N ILE A 327 19.45 -7.18 0.50
CA ILE A 327 19.97 -7.89 -0.68
C ILE A 327 19.34 -7.31 -1.96
N ALA A 328 18.03 -7.05 -1.94
CA ALA A 328 17.31 -6.46 -3.06
C ALA A 328 17.75 -5.02 -3.32
N VAL A 329 17.94 -4.20 -2.28
CA VAL A 329 18.44 -2.83 -2.43
C VAL A 329 19.87 -2.82 -2.99
N ALA A 330 20.74 -3.71 -2.50
CA ALA A 330 22.10 -3.84 -3.03
C ALA A 330 22.11 -4.26 -4.51
N ALA A 331 21.24 -5.19 -4.91
CA ALA A 331 21.07 -5.60 -6.31
C ALA A 331 20.51 -4.45 -7.16
N PHE A 332 19.53 -3.71 -6.65
CA PHE A 332 18.95 -2.54 -7.31
C PHE A 332 20.02 -1.46 -7.60
N LEU A 333 20.91 -1.21 -6.63
CA LEU A 333 21.99 -0.23 -6.78
C LEU A 333 22.98 -0.59 -7.91
N LYS A 334 23.13 -1.89 -8.21
CA LYS A 334 23.95 -2.42 -9.32
C LYS A 334 23.19 -2.53 -10.64
N SER A 335 21.87 -2.34 -10.63
CA SER A 335 21.01 -2.44 -11.82
C SER A 335 21.04 -1.15 -12.66
N SER A 336 20.46 -1.21 -13.86
CA SER A 336 20.25 -0.04 -14.73
C SER A 336 19.09 0.85 -14.29
N PHE A 337 18.26 0.42 -13.33
CA PHE A 337 17.10 1.20 -12.90
C PHE A 337 17.52 2.36 -11.98
N ASP A 338 16.88 3.52 -12.15
CA ASP A 338 17.06 4.68 -11.25
C ASP A 338 16.04 4.70 -10.12
N THR A 339 14.86 4.13 -10.35
CA THR A 339 13.79 4.02 -9.36
C THR A 339 12.94 2.80 -9.67
N VAL A 340 12.59 2.05 -8.63
CA VAL A 340 11.65 0.92 -8.67
C VAL A 340 10.67 1.02 -7.51
N MET A 341 9.53 0.35 -7.63
CA MET A 341 8.59 0.15 -6.54
C MET A 341 8.39 -1.36 -6.32
N LEU A 342 8.61 -1.82 -5.09
CA LEU A 342 8.43 -3.21 -4.67
C LEU A 342 7.41 -3.26 -3.53
N ASP A 343 6.71 -4.38 -3.40
CA ASP A 343 5.79 -4.62 -2.29
C ASP A 343 6.46 -5.57 -1.28
N PHE A 344 6.79 -5.07 -0.09
CA PHE A 344 7.40 -5.91 0.93
C PHE A 344 6.32 -6.62 1.76
N VAL A 345 6.41 -7.94 1.85
CA VAL A 345 5.65 -8.71 2.85
C VAL A 345 6.39 -8.57 4.17
N LEU A 346 5.75 -7.91 5.13
CA LEU A 346 6.31 -7.67 6.46
C LEU A 346 6.09 -8.87 7.39
N SER A 347 6.82 -8.91 8.50
CA SER A 347 6.76 -9.95 9.53
C SER A 347 5.35 -10.12 10.13
N ASP A 348 4.54 -9.07 10.11
CA ASP A 348 3.15 -9.13 10.57
C ASP A 348 2.14 -9.48 9.46
N GLY A 349 2.61 -9.84 8.27
CA GLY A 349 1.79 -10.23 7.12
C GLY A 349 1.13 -9.06 6.38
N ARG A 350 1.38 -7.81 6.76
CA ARG A 350 0.98 -6.65 5.94
C ARG A 350 1.88 -6.54 4.71
N ILE A 351 1.34 -5.90 3.68
CA ILE A 351 2.06 -5.60 2.44
C ILE A 351 2.41 -4.12 2.47
N ALA A 352 3.69 -3.79 2.54
CA ALA A 352 4.17 -2.42 2.55
C ALA A 352 4.85 -2.09 1.22
N PRO A 353 4.21 -1.31 0.34
CA PRO A 353 4.86 -0.83 -0.86
C PRO A 353 6.05 0.07 -0.51
N ALA A 354 7.12 -0.02 -1.29
CA ALA A 354 8.33 0.75 -1.11
C ALA A 354 8.80 1.30 -2.44
N ILE A 355 9.05 2.60 -2.51
CA ILE A 355 9.77 3.20 -3.63
C ILE A 355 11.24 3.26 -3.27
N ILE A 356 12.07 2.61 -4.08
CA ILE A 356 13.52 2.57 -3.93
C ILE A 356 14.11 3.39 -5.07
N SER A 357 14.96 4.35 -4.73
CA SER A 357 15.61 5.25 -5.70
C SER A 357 17.10 5.35 -5.40
N LYS A 358 17.92 5.51 -6.46
CA LYS A 358 19.33 5.82 -6.30
C LYS A 358 19.47 7.21 -5.69
N SER A 359 20.30 7.33 -4.66
CA SER A 359 20.67 8.61 -4.07
C SER A 359 22.01 9.08 -4.63
N ASN A 360 22.29 10.38 -4.48
CA ASN A 360 23.61 10.95 -4.78
C ASN A 360 24.70 10.26 -3.96
N MET A 361 25.98 10.46 -4.34
CA MET A 361 27.12 9.83 -3.69
C MET A 361 27.07 9.92 -2.16
N PRO A 362 27.50 8.85 -1.44
CA PRO A 362 27.52 8.85 0.02
C PRO A 362 28.28 10.06 0.58
N PRO A 363 27.82 10.64 1.71
CA PRO A 363 28.52 11.73 2.35
C PRO A 363 29.88 11.26 2.89
N ALA A 364 30.84 12.18 2.97
CA ALA A 364 32.18 11.90 3.51
C ALA A 364 32.14 11.36 4.97
N SER A 365 31.03 11.58 5.69
CA SER A 365 30.80 11.06 7.04
C SER A 365 30.60 9.53 7.08
N VAL A 366 30.42 8.85 5.94
CA VAL A 366 30.32 7.39 5.85
C VAL A 366 31.40 6.88 4.88
N PRO A 367 32.69 6.89 5.27
CA PRO A 367 33.82 6.79 4.33
C PRO A 367 33.92 5.45 3.58
N LEU A 368 33.34 4.38 4.14
CA LEU A 368 33.31 3.06 3.50
C LEU A 368 32.17 2.89 2.50
N ALA A 369 31.18 3.79 2.50
CA ALA A 369 30.04 3.68 1.61
C ALA A 369 30.44 3.98 0.16
N LYS A 370 30.02 3.09 -0.74
CA LYS A 370 30.17 3.24 -2.20
C LYS A 370 28.85 3.57 -2.88
N PHE A 371 27.74 3.14 -2.28
CA PHE A 371 26.41 3.33 -2.84
C PHE A 371 25.45 3.89 -1.81
N ALA A 372 24.42 4.59 -2.28
CA ALA A 372 23.37 5.12 -1.44
C ALA A 372 22.00 4.95 -2.11
N ALA A 373 21.00 4.53 -1.34
CA ALA A 373 19.61 4.41 -1.77
C ALA A 373 18.70 5.25 -0.87
N SER A 374 17.69 5.88 -1.46
CA SER A 374 16.57 6.44 -0.71
C SER A 374 15.36 5.52 -0.86
N VAL A 375 14.74 5.18 0.26
CA VAL A 375 13.58 4.29 0.35
C VAL A 375 12.43 5.02 1.00
N GLU A 376 11.27 5.00 0.36
CA GLU A 376 10.00 5.46 0.93
C GLU A 376 9.07 4.27 1.08
N LEU A 377 8.86 3.83 2.32
CA LEU A 377 8.02 2.68 2.66
C LEU A 377 6.65 3.18 3.14
N PHE A 378 5.60 2.76 2.44
CA PHE A 378 4.23 3.11 2.74
C PHE A 378 3.65 2.19 3.82
N GLY A 379 3.18 2.78 4.91
CA GLY A 379 2.55 2.11 6.04
C GLY A 379 1.55 3.05 6.73
N THR A 380 1.18 2.75 7.97
CA THR A 380 0.32 3.65 8.77
C THR A 380 0.93 5.05 8.87
N ASN A 381 2.25 5.10 9.06
CA ASN A 381 3.07 6.28 8.85
C ASN A 381 4.08 5.92 7.77
N THR A 382 4.21 6.76 6.74
CA THR A 382 5.27 6.60 5.76
C THR A 382 6.63 6.69 6.45
N ILE A 383 7.53 5.77 6.11
CA ILE A 383 8.90 5.74 6.59
C ILE A 383 9.79 6.18 5.43
N TYR A 384 10.63 7.18 5.67
CA TYR A 384 11.67 7.62 4.75
C TYR A 384 13.01 7.14 5.28
N GLN A 385 13.77 6.44 4.46
CA GLN A 385 15.03 5.84 4.85
C GLN A 385 16.12 6.16 3.83
N LYS A 386 17.29 6.59 4.30
CA LYS A 386 18.50 6.69 3.48
C LYS A 386 19.47 5.60 3.91
N ASN A 387 19.80 4.72 2.97
CA ASN A 387 20.66 3.57 3.19
C ASN A 387 22.00 3.76 2.49
N TYR A 388 23.08 3.45 3.20
CA TYR A 388 24.44 3.53 2.69
C TYR A 388 25.07 2.14 2.71
N PHE A 389 25.60 1.72 1.57
CA PHE A 389 26.15 0.37 1.36
C PHE A 389 27.63 0.43 0.98
N ASP A 390 28.39 -0.57 1.40
CA ASP A 390 29.76 -0.76 0.94
C ASP A 390 29.81 -1.30 -0.50
N GLY A 391 31.02 -1.52 -1.03
CA GLY A 391 31.22 -2.04 -2.39
C GLY A 391 30.72 -3.47 -2.61
N GLU A 392 30.56 -4.24 -1.53
CA GLU A 392 30.03 -5.61 -1.58
C GLU A 392 28.50 -5.63 -1.55
N GLY A 393 27.86 -4.56 -1.11
CA GLY A 393 26.40 -4.45 -0.98
C GLY A 393 25.91 -4.69 0.45
N ARG A 394 26.78 -4.56 1.46
CA ARG A 394 26.40 -4.68 2.86
C ARG A 394 26.01 -3.31 3.40
N MET A 395 24.88 -3.23 4.09
CA MET A 395 24.43 -1.98 4.71
C MET A 395 25.41 -1.56 5.81
N LEU A 396 25.87 -0.31 5.76
CA LEU A 396 26.76 0.29 6.76
C LEU A 396 25.99 1.21 7.71
N LEU A 397 25.07 1.99 7.17
CA LEU A 397 24.25 2.95 7.90
C LEU A 397 22.87 3.05 7.23
N ALA A 398 21.82 3.10 8.04
CA ALA A 398 20.51 3.60 7.63
C ALA A 398 20.11 4.79 8.50
N GLU A 399 19.61 5.85 7.87
CA GLU A 399 18.96 6.97 8.54
C GLU A 399 17.46 6.86 8.31
N VAL A 400 16.70 6.60 9.36
CA VAL A 400 15.26 6.33 9.30
C VAL A 400 14.50 7.51 9.89
N GLN A 401 13.52 8.01 9.13
CA GLN A 401 12.64 9.10 9.49
C GLN A 401 11.18 8.67 9.34
N SER A 402 10.44 8.65 10.45
CA SER A 402 8.99 8.46 10.49
C SER A 402 8.40 9.33 11.61
N SER A 403 7.46 8.81 12.41
CA SER A 403 7.01 9.43 13.67
C SER A 403 8.14 9.57 14.70
N PHE A 404 9.15 8.70 14.63
CA PHE A 404 10.39 8.75 15.38
C PHE A 404 11.57 8.58 14.42
N SER A 405 12.65 9.33 14.64
CA SER A 405 13.84 9.29 13.79
C SER A 405 14.99 8.60 14.52
N TYR A 406 15.72 7.74 13.82
CA TYR A 406 16.82 6.96 14.38
C TYR A 406 17.84 6.57 13.30
N LYS A 407 18.99 6.09 13.75
CA LYS A 407 20.06 5.57 12.91
C LYS A 407 20.30 4.09 13.21
N ILE A 408 20.56 3.31 12.17
CA ILE A 408 20.96 1.91 12.25
C ILE A 408 22.40 1.83 11.74
N GLU A 409 23.36 1.53 12.61
CA GLU A 409 24.79 1.53 12.29
C GLU A 409 25.36 0.11 12.38
N ARG A 410 26.07 -0.35 11.34
CA ARG A 410 26.75 -1.64 11.38
C ARG A 410 27.90 -1.60 12.39
N VAL A 411 27.97 -2.61 13.25
CA VAL A 411 28.98 -2.74 14.31
C VAL A 411 29.46 -4.18 14.45
N ALA A 412 30.48 -4.43 15.28
CA ALA A 412 30.86 -5.78 15.63
C ALA A 412 29.92 -6.38 16.68
N LYS A 413 29.83 -7.72 16.74
CA LYS A 413 29.09 -8.44 17.79
C LYS A 413 29.51 -8.00 19.20
N ALA A 414 30.81 -7.84 19.42
CA ALA A 414 31.36 -7.44 20.71
C ALA A 414 30.81 -6.09 21.18
N ASP A 415 30.59 -5.14 20.26
CA ASP A 415 30.03 -3.82 20.56
C ASP A 415 28.57 -3.91 21.02
N ILE A 416 27.79 -4.81 20.40
CA ILE A 416 26.40 -5.07 20.83
C ILE A 416 26.39 -5.70 22.22
N LEU A 417 27.26 -6.69 22.48
CA LEU A 417 27.31 -7.38 23.77
C LEU A 417 27.87 -6.51 24.90
N ALA A 418 28.69 -5.51 24.59
CA ALA A 418 29.13 -4.51 25.55
C ALA A 418 27.95 -3.63 26.00
N ASP A 419 27.08 -3.23 25.08
CA ASP A 419 25.89 -2.41 25.38
C ASP A 419 24.73 -3.23 25.98
N PHE A 420 24.64 -4.51 25.58
CA PHE A 420 23.47 -5.37 25.82
C PHE A 420 23.89 -6.80 26.24
N PRO A 421 24.65 -6.97 27.34
CA PRO A 421 25.21 -8.27 27.74
C PRO A 421 24.13 -9.33 28.04
N GLN A 422 22.95 -8.91 28.49
CA GLN A 422 21.82 -9.79 28.79
C GLN A 422 21.26 -10.52 27.57
N TRP A 423 21.68 -10.17 26.35
CA TRP A 423 21.20 -10.76 25.10
C TRP A 423 22.11 -11.83 24.52
N LEU A 424 23.25 -12.13 25.15
CA LEU A 424 24.24 -13.08 24.66
C LEU A 424 23.64 -14.43 24.28
N GLU A 425 22.87 -15.03 25.20
CA GLU A 425 22.29 -16.37 25.01
C GLU A 425 21.30 -16.40 23.84
N LYS A 426 20.41 -15.40 23.75
CA LYS A 426 19.44 -15.30 22.65
C LYS A 426 20.11 -15.07 21.30
N ILE A 427 21.15 -14.24 21.25
CA ILE A 427 21.95 -14.03 20.04
C ILE A 427 22.61 -15.35 19.60
N GLN A 428 23.22 -16.09 20.53
CA GLN A 428 23.82 -17.40 20.23
C GLN A 428 22.78 -18.43 19.75
N GLN A 429 21.60 -18.47 20.39
CA GLN A 429 20.51 -19.34 19.98
C GLN A 429 20.04 -19.03 18.55
N MET A 430 19.89 -17.75 18.23
CA MET A 430 19.51 -17.27 16.89
C MET A 430 20.55 -17.68 15.84
N GLU A 431 21.85 -17.52 16.11
CA GLU A 431 22.93 -17.91 15.20
C GLU A 431 22.94 -19.43 14.91
N GLN A 432 22.58 -20.23 15.91
CA GLN A 432 22.51 -21.68 15.81
C GLN A 432 21.24 -22.19 15.13
N TYR A 433 20.28 -21.32 14.83
CA TYR A 433 19.00 -21.71 14.21
C TYR A 433 19.19 -22.59 12.98
N LYS A 434 18.51 -23.74 12.98
CA LYS A 434 18.37 -24.62 11.82
C LYS A 434 16.88 -24.91 11.63
N PRO A 435 16.33 -24.76 10.42
CA PRO A 435 14.94 -25.10 10.17
C PRO A 435 14.74 -26.60 10.46
N GLN A 436 13.65 -26.92 11.16
CA GLN A 436 13.31 -28.31 11.55
C GLN A 436 12.54 -29.07 10.46
N LYS A 437 12.04 -28.36 9.45
CA LYS A 437 11.21 -28.89 8.35
C LYS A 437 11.56 -28.20 7.02
N ALA A 438 11.08 -28.77 5.92
CA ALA A 438 11.16 -28.11 4.62
C ALA A 438 10.10 -26.99 4.53
N PRO A 439 10.37 -25.90 3.79
CA PRO A 439 9.41 -24.80 3.62
C PRO A 439 8.12 -25.28 2.96
N GLY A 440 6.98 -24.76 3.40
CA GLY A 440 5.66 -25.14 2.88
C GLY A 440 5.07 -26.43 3.46
N GLN A 441 5.77 -27.14 4.35
CA GLN A 441 5.17 -28.27 5.07
C GLN A 441 4.28 -27.75 6.20
N LYS A 442 3.01 -28.19 6.25
CA LYS A 442 2.13 -27.87 7.39
C LYS A 442 2.82 -28.28 8.70
N PRO A 443 2.70 -27.48 9.77
CA PRO A 443 3.10 -27.96 11.10
C PRO A 443 2.43 -29.32 11.34
N PRO A 444 3.13 -30.29 11.96
CA PRO A 444 2.41 -31.44 12.50
C PRO A 444 1.24 -30.91 13.32
N ALA A 445 0.06 -31.50 13.16
CA ALA A 445 -1.06 -31.20 14.05
C ALA A 445 -0.51 -31.38 15.47
N ASN A 446 -0.51 -30.32 16.27
CA ASN A 446 -0.13 -30.44 17.67
C ASN A 446 -1.13 -31.42 18.28
N ASP A 447 -0.73 -32.68 18.44
CA ASP A 447 -1.25 -33.51 19.50
C ASP A 447 -1.03 -32.70 20.78
N GLU A 448 -2.13 -32.45 21.48
CA GLU A 448 -2.19 -31.75 22.75
C GLU A 448 -1.17 -32.38 23.72
N GLN A 449 0.03 -31.82 23.78
CA GLN A 449 0.88 -31.99 24.94
C GLN A 449 0.43 -30.93 25.95
N GLU A 450 -0.47 -31.38 26.81
CA GLU A 450 -0.75 -30.77 28.11
C GLU A 450 0.58 -30.41 28.80
N LEU A 451 0.70 -29.13 29.15
CA LEU A 451 1.59 -28.63 30.18
C LEU A 451 0.78 -27.79 31.16
#